data_AF-A0A5S4VSY3-F1
#
_entry.id   AF-A0A5S4VSY3-F1
#
_cell.length_a   1.000
_cell.length_b   1.000
_cell.length_c   1.000
_cell.angle_alpha   90.00
_cell.angle_beta   90.00
_cell.angle_gamma   90.00
#
_symmetry.space_group_name_H-M   'P 1'
#
loop_
_entity.id
_entity.type
_entity.pdbx_description
1 polymer ?
#
loop_
_entity_poly.entity_id
_entity_poly.type
_entity_poly.pdbx_seq_one_letter_code
_entity_poly.pdbx_strand_id
1 'polypeptide(L)'
;MKPACNVATLIERFFTERLMRQRNVSGNTIASYRDTFRLLFMFAQVQLRKPPSALTLTDLDATFIGAFLTDLEVKRGAGAKTRNLRLTAIRSFFRFVSFEEPAHSALIQRVLAIPSKRHD
;
A
#
# COMPACT_ATOMS: atom_id res chain seq x y z
N MET A 1 24.49 6.19 7.95
CA MET A 1 23.27 5.98 7.14
C MET A 1 22.07 6.12 8.04
N LYS A 2 21.10 6.99 7.73
CA LYS A 2 19.79 6.92 8.42
C LYS A 2 19.22 5.52 8.16
N PRO A 3 18.68 4.82 9.18
CA PRO A 3 18.07 3.53 8.95
C PRO A 3 17.00 3.70 7.89
N ALA A 4 17.00 2.82 6.88
CA ALA A 4 15.95 2.84 5.86
C ALA A 4 14.60 2.75 6.57
N CYS A 5 13.66 3.62 6.20
CA CYS A 5 12.35 3.65 6.82
C CYS A 5 11.64 2.31 6.54
N ASN A 6 11.58 1.47 7.58
CA ASN A 6 11.05 0.12 7.48
C ASN A 6 9.52 0.17 7.42
N VAL A 7 8.94 -0.48 6.42
CA VAL A 7 7.49 -0.57 6.22
C VAL A 7 6.79 -1.29 7.37
N ALA A 8 7.47 -2.19 8.09
CA ALA A 8 6.91 -2.96 9.19
C ALA A 8 6.32 -2.09 10.32
N THR A 9 7.07 -1.09 10.79
CA THR A 9 6.59 -0.20 11.86
C THR A 9 5.45 0.71 11.38
N LEU A 10 5.53 1.17 10.12
CA LEU A 10 4.49 2.01 9.53
C LEU A 10 3.18 1.23 9.33
N ILE A 11 3.26 -0.03 8.89
CA ILE A 11 2.06 -0.83 8.65
C ILE A 11 1.36 -1.19 9.95
N GLU A 12 2.12 -1.53 11.01
CA GLU A 12 1.56 -1.76 12.34
C GLU A 12 0.80 -0.54 12.83
N ARG A 13 1.46 0.63 12.90
CA ARG A 13 0.85 1.89 13.35
C ARG A 13 -0.32 2.30 12.47
N PHE A 14 -0.27 2.01 11.17
CA PHE A 14 -1.40 2.26 10.28
C PHE A 14 -2.64 1.45 10.69
N PHE A 15 -2.50 0.16 10.97
CA PHE A 15 -3.65 -0.66 11.39
C PHE A 15 -4.11 -0.34 12.81
N THR A 16 -3.21 -0.30 13.78
CA THR A 16 -3.55 -0.20 15.21
C THR A 16 -3.93 1.22 15.61
N GLU A 17 -3.09 2.21 15.27
CA GLU A 17 -3.33 3.59 15.65
C GLU A 17 -4.24 4.30 14.65
N ARG A 18 -3.91 4.26 13.35
CA ARG A 18 -4.65 5.07 12.37
C ARG A 18 -6.05 4.50 12.07
N LEU A 19 -6.17 3.22 11.71
CA LEU A 19 -7.45 2.66 11.30
C LEU A 19 -8.36 2.32 12.47
N MET A 20 -7.85 1.59 13.47
CA MET A 20 -8.65 1.16 14.61
C MET A 20 -8.90 2.32 15.59
N ARG A 21 -7.85 2.95 16.11
CA ARG A 21 -8.01 3.94 17.19
C ARG A 21 -8.49 5.31 16.71
N GLN A 22 -7.86 5.87 15.67
CA GLN A 22 -8.14 7.25 15.25
C GLN A 22 -9.33 7.37 14.30
N ARG A 23 -9.52 6.39 13.40
CA ARG A 23 -10.58 6.43 12.37
C ARG A 23 -11.77 5.56 12.69
N ASN A 24 -11.64 4.64 13.64
CA ASN A 24 -12.67 3.69 14.04
C ASN A 24 -13.39 3.06 12.84
N VAL A 25 -12.62 2.64 11.83
CA VAL A 25 -13.19 2.06 10.59
C VAL A 25 -13.77 0.67 10.87
N SER A 26 -14.79 0.28 10.11
CA SER A 26 -15.46 -1.01 10.30
C SER A 26 -14.51 -2.21 10.13
N GLY A 27 -14.81 -3.32 10.80
CA GLY A 27 -14.06 -4.57 10.67
C GLY A 27 -13.93 -5.06 9.21
N ASN A 28 -14.95 -4.84 8.39
CA ASN A 28 -14.90 -5.14 6.95
C ASN A 28 -13.86 -4.30 6.20
N THR A 29 -13.73 -3.01 6.57
CA THR A 29 -12.70 -2.13 6.01
C THR A 29 -11.31 -2.58 6.43
N ILE A 30 -11.12 -2.93 7.71
CA ILE A 30 -9.86 -3.46 8.24
C ILE A 30 -9.47 -4.74 7.49
N ALA A 31 -10.40 -5.69 7.35
CA ALA A 31 -10.16 -6.95 6.65
C ALA A 31 -9.77 -6.70 5.18
N SER A 32 -10.51 -5.83 4.48
CA SER A 32 -10.22 -5.46 3.10
C SER A 32 -8.83 -4.81 2.95
N TYR A 33 -8.45 -3.92 3.86
CA TYR A 33 -7.13 -3.29 3.85
C TYR A 33 -6.04 -4.32 4.14
N ARG A 34 -6.20 -5.16 5.17
CA ARG A 34 -5.26 -6.24 5.51
C ARG A 34 -5.01 -7.16 4.33
N ASP A 35 -6.06 -7.59 3.65
CA ASP A 35 -5.95 -8.49 2.51
C ASP A 35 -5.24 -7.81 1.32
N THR A 36 -5.40 -6.49 1.17
CA THR A 36 -4.65 -5.70 0.19
C THR A 36 -3.15 -5.75 0.45
N PHE A 37 -2.75 -5.48 1.70
CA PHE A 37 -1.33 -5.47 2.06
C PHE A 37 -0.71 -6.87 2.03
N ARG A 38 -1.45 -7.93 2.40
CA ARG A 38 -0.99 -9.31 2.20
C ARG A 38 -0.66 -9.60 0.74
N LEU A 39 -1.54 -9.23 -0.19
CA LEU A 39 -1.31 -9.40 -1.62
C LEU A 39 -0.10 -8.58 -2.11
N LEU A 40 0.00 -7.32 -1.68
CA LEU A 40 1.12 -6.44 -2.03
C LEU A 40 2.46 -7.02 -1.54
N PHE A 41 2.51 -7.53 -0.31
CA PHE A 41 3.73 -8.10 0.28
C PHE A 41 4.13 -9.42 -0.37
N MET A 42 3.18 -10.29 -0.72
CA MET A 42 3.49 -11.48 -1.51
C MET A 42 4.03 -11.11 -2.89
N PHE A 43 3.45 -10.10 -3.54
CA PHE A 43 3.95 -9.59 -4.82
C PHE A 43 5.37 -9.02 -4.67
N ALA A 44 5.63 -8.22 -3.64
CA ALA A 44 6.96 -7.68 -3.34
C ALA A 44 8.01 -8.76 -3.09
N GLN A 45 7.64 -9.82 -2.36
CA GLN A 45 8.54 -10.94 -2.13
C GLN A 45 8.95 -11.63 -3.42
N VAL A 46 8.03 -11.80 -4.37
CA VAL A 46 8.33 -12.41 -5.67
C VAL A 46 9.17 -11.48 -6.55
N GLN A 47 8.78 -10.21 -6.65
CA GLN A 47 9.41 -9.26 -7.59
C GLN A 47 10.75 -8.72 -7.10
N LEU A 48 10.87 -8.41 -5.81
CA LEU A 48 12.06 -7.80 -5.22
C LEU A 48 12.97 -8.82 -4.54
N ARG A 49 12.52 -10.07 -4.38
CA ARG A 49 13.21 -11.13 -3.62
C ARG A 49 13.56 -10.71 -2.18
N LYS A 50 12.73 -9.84 -1.60
CA LYS A 50 12.86 -9.36 -0.21
C LYS A 50 11.71 -9.90 0.63
N PRO A 51 11.96 -10.41 1.85
CA PRO A 51 10.87 -10.71 2.76
C PRO A 51 10.12 -9.42 3.15
N PRO A 52 8.82 -9.49 3.49
CA PRO A 52 8.05 -8.31 3.88
C PRO A 52 8.68 -7.48 5.02
N SER A 53 9.41 -8.14 5.93
CA SER A 53 10.13 -7.50 7.05
C SER A 53 11.33 -6.64 6.62
N ALA A 54 11.83 -6.82 5.40
CA ALA A 54 12.96 -6.08 4.84
C ALA A 54 12.54 -5.00 3.84
N LEU A 55 11.23 -4.77 3.65
CA LEU A 55 10.73 -3.76 2.73
C LEU A 55 10.89 -2.36 3.31
N THR A 56 11.30 -1.45 2.44
CA THR A 56 11.46 -0.02 2.72
C THR A 56 10.43 0.79 1.95
N LEU A 57 10.16 2.04 2.34
CA LEU A 57 9.26 2.91 1.58
C LEU A 57 9.72 3.12 0.13
N THR A 58 11.03 3.13 -0.11
CA THR A 58 11.61 3.26 -1.46
C THR A 58 11.35 2.04 -2.35
N ASP A 59 11.11 0.87 -1.76
CA ASP A 59 10.72 -0.33 -2.50
C ASP A 59 9.26 -0.26 -3.01
N LEU A 60 8.42 0.58 -2.38
CA LEU A 60 6.99 0.72 -2.68
C LEU A 60 6.70 2.01 -3.46
N ASP A 61 7.52 2.32 -4.47
CA ASP A 61 7.34 3.50 -5.30
C ASP A 61 6.14 3.38 -6.27
N ALA A 62 5.86 4.46 -7.01
CA ALA A 62 4.71 4.48 -7.92
C ALA A 62 4.79 3.45 -9.05
N THR A 63 6.01 3.14 -9.52
CA THR A 63 6.25 2.13 -10.56
C THR A 63 5.91 0.74 -10.03
N PHE A 64 6.40 0.42 -8.83
CA PHE A 64 6.13 -0.85 -8.16
C PHE A 64 4.64 -1.04 -7.86
N ILE A 65 3.98 -0.01 -7.31
CA ILE A 65 2.53 -0.04 -7.05
C ILE A 65 1.75 -0.17 -8.37
N GLY A 66 2.17 0.50 -9.44
CA GLY A 66 1.57 0.35 -10.76
C GLY A 66 1.65 -1.09 -11.27
N ALA A 67 2.83 -1.71 -11.18
CA ALA A 67 3.05 -3.10 -11.56
C ALA A 67 2.19 -4.07 -10.72
N PHE A 68 2.09 -3.85 -9.42
CA PHE A 68 1.20 -4.62 -8.54
C PHE A 68 -0.26 -4.56 -9.01
N LEU A 69 -0.76 -3.35 -9.31
CA LEU A 69 -2.15 -3.18 -9.76
C LEU A 69 -2.40 -3.87 -11.10
N THR A 70 -1.42 -3.87 -12.02
CA THR A 70 -1.51 -4.63 -13.27
C THR A 70 -1.51 -6.14 -13.02
N ASP A 71 -0.68 -6.64 -12.10
CA ASP A 71 -0.63 -8.07 -11.74
C ASP A 71 -1.97 -8.57 -11.18
N LEU A 72 -2.65 -7.75 -10.36
CA LEU A 72 -3.98 -8.05 -9.86
C LEU A 72 -4.99 -8.29 -11.00
N GLU A 73 -4.92 -7.50 -12.06
CA GLU A 73 -5.83 -7.63 -13.20
C GLU A 73 -5.48 -8.85 -14.05
N VAL A 74 -4.21 -8.94 -14.47
CA VAL A 74 -3.76 -9.93 -15.46
C VAL A 74 -3.73 -11.34 -14.89
N LYS A 75 -3.15 -11.52 -13.68
CA LYS A 75 -2.93 -12.85 -13.12
C LYS A 75 -4.06 -13.30 -12.21
N ARG A 76 -4.74 -12.36 -11.55
CA ARG A 76 -5.77 -12.68 -10.56
C ARG A 76 -7.18 -12.37 -11.04
N GLY A 77 -7.34 -11.92 -12.29
CA GLY A 77 -8.64 -11.62 -12.89
C GLY A 77 -9.42 -10.52 -12.16
N ALA A 78 -8.73 -9.66 -11.40
CA ALA A 78 -9.41 -8.60 -10.67
C ALA A 78 -10.00 -7.59 -11.66
N GLY A 79 -11.32 -7.44 -11.65
CA GLY A 79 -11.96 -6.33 -12.34
C GLY A 79 -11.54 -4.97 -11.76
N ALA A 80 -11.85 -3.90 -12.49
CA ALA A 80 -11.45 -2.55 -12.12
C ALA A 80 -11.87 -2.16 -10.67
N LYS A 81 -12.91 -2.80 -10.10
CA LYS A 81 -13.58 -2.36 -8.85
C LYS A 81 -12.76 -2.85 -7.70
N THR A 82 -12.40 -4.12 -7.77
CA THR A 82 -11.42 -4.76 -6.89
C THR A 82 -10.08 -4.05 -6.99
N ARG A 83 -9.58 -3.78 -8.20
CA ARG A 83 -8.32 -3.02 -8.39
C ARG A 83 -8.37 -1.66 -7.68
N ASN A 84 -9.43 -0.88 -7.90
CA ASN A 84 -9.59 0.45 -7.32
C ASN A 84 -9.78 0.40 -5.79
N LEU A 85 -10.44 -0.62 -5.26
CA LEU A 85 -10.54 -0.85 -3.82
C LEU A 85 -9.16 -1.11 -3.21
N ARG A 86 -8.33 -1.93 -3.86
CA ARG A 86 -6.94 -2.17 -3.43
C ARG A 86 -6.10 -0.89 -3.50
N LEU A 87 -6.19 -0.12 -4.59
CA LEU A 87 -5.53 1.19 -4.71
C LEU A 87 -6.00 2.18 -3.64
N THR A 88 -7.27 2.13 -3.23
CA THR A 88 -7.81 2.98 -2.16
C THR A 88 -7.14 2.68 -0.82
N ALA A 89 -6.96 1.41 -0.47
CA ALA A 89 -6.25 1.02 0.76
C ALA A 89 -4.78 1.49 0.73
N ILE A 90 -4.09 1.31 -0.41
CA ILE A 90 -2.71 1.78 -0.60
C ILE A 90 -2.63 3.30 -0.44
N ARG A 91 -3.49 4.06 -1.12
CA ARG A 91 -3.51 5.53 -0.98
C ARG A 91 -3.81 5.98 0.45
N SER A 92 -4.69 5.28 1.15
CA SER A 92 -4.99 5.57 2.56
C SER A 92 -3.74 5.43 3.43
N PHE A 93 -2.96 4.37 3.23
CA PHE A 93 -1.66 4.19 3.88
C PHE A 93 -0.66 5.28 3.51
N PHE A 94 -0.50 5.60 2.23
CA PHE A 94 0.46 6.64 1.81
C PHE A 94 0.09 8.04 2.32
N ARG A 95 -1.21 8.35 2.50
CA ARG A 95 -1.66 9.58 3.19
C ARG A 95 -1.35 9.57 4.68
N PHE A 96 -1.31 8.41 5.33
CA PHE A 96 -0.85 8.30 6.71
C PHE A 96 0.66 8.50 6.78
N VAL A 97 1.41 7.80 5.92
CA VAL A 97 2.87 7.89 5.84
C VAL A 97 3.36 9.31 5.54
N SER A 98 2.62 10.15 4.81
CA SER A 98 3.03 11.54 4.58
C SER A 98 3.19 12.37 5.86
N PHE A 99 2.51 12.00 6.95
CA PHE A 99 2.66 12.66 8.25
C PHE A 99 3.79 12.06 9.08
N GLU A 100 4.06 10.76 8.92
CA GLU A 100 5.10 10.05 9.66
C GLU A 100 6.49 10.25 9.05
N GLU A 101 6.58 10.31 7.72
CA GLU A 101 7.83 10.27 6.95
C GLU A 101 7.87 11.37 5.87
N PRO A 102 7.83 12.67 6.26
CA PRO A 102 7.77 13.78 5.31
C PRO A 102 9.00 13.87 4.39
N ALA A 103 10.14 13.29 4.79
CA ALA A 103 11.33 13.18 3.95
C ALA A 103 11.11 12.38 2.65
N HIS A 104 10.07 11.54 2.59
CA HIS A 104 9.71 10.74 1.41
C HIS A 104 8.56 11.38 0.60
N SER A 105 8.21 12.64 0.85
CA SER A 105 7.04 13.33 0.26
C SER A 105 6.94 13.22 -1.26
N ALA A 106 8.03 13.37 -2.01
CA ALA A 106 8.02 13.24 -3.47
C ALA A 106 7.70 11.82 -3.96
N LEU A 107 8.16 10.78 -3.26
CA LEU A 107 7.77 9.40 -3.55
C LEU A 107 6.29 9.19 -3.23
N ILE A 108 5.85 9.66 -2.06
CA ILE A 108 4.47 9.53 -1.58
C ILE A 108 3.49 10.19 -2.56
N GLN A 109 3.78 11.43 -2.99
CA GLN A 109 2.96 12.15 -3.97
C GLN A 109 2.79 11.39 -5.27
N ARG A 110 3.86 10.76 -5.79
CA ARG A 110 3.79 9.94 -7.00
C ARG A 110 2.86 8.74 -6.83
N VAL A 111 2.90 8.05 -5.67
CA VAL A 111 1.98 6.94 -5.39
C VAL A 111 0.53 7.43 -5.26
N LEU A 112 0.31 8.57 -4.60
CA LEU A 112 -1.03 9.15 -4.45
C LEU A 112 -1.64 9.56 -5.81
N ALA A 113 -0.80 9.97 -6.75
CA ALA A 113 -1.20 10.38 -8.10
C ALA A 113 -1.64 9.21 -9.01
N ILE A 114 -1.36 7.95 -8.69
CA ILE A 114 -1.72 6.79 -9.53
C ILE A 114 -3.23 6.75 -9.78
N PRO A 115 -3.72 6.88 -11.03
CA PRO A 115 -5.16 7.01 -11.28
C PRO A 115 -5.94 5.72 -10.95
N SER A 116 -7.18 5.92 -10.50
CA SER A 116 -8.17 4.84 -10.49
C SER A 116 -8.56 4.52 -11.94
N LYS A 117 -8.88 3.25 -12.23
CA LYS A 117 -9.47 2.91 -13.53
C LYS A 117 -10.92 3.38 -13.59
N ARG A 118 -11.35 3.82 -14.77
CA ARG A 118 -12.77 4.10 -15.01
C ARG A 118 -13.55 2.79 -15.00
N HIS A 119 -14.80 2.91 -14.61
CA HIS A 119 -15.77 1.85 -14.50
C HIS A 119 -16.92 2.20 -15.43
N ASP A 120 -17.25 1.27 -16.32
CA ASP A 120 -18.53 1.30 -17.03
C ASP A 120 -19.61 0.71 -16.11
#